data_AF-A0A9D1JMV8-F1
#
_entry.id   AF-A0A9D1JMV8-F1
#
_cell.length_a   1.000
_cell.length_b   1.000
_cell.length_c   1.000
_cell.angle_alpha   90.00
_cell.angle_beta   90.00
_cell.angle_gamma   90.00
#
_symmetry.space_group_name_H-M   'P 1'
#
loop_
_entity.id
_entity.type
_entity.pdbx_description
1 polymer ?
#
loop_
_entity_poly.entity_id
_entity_poly.type
_entity_poly.pdbx_seq_one_letter_code
_entity_poly.pdbx_strand_id
1 'polypeptide(L)'
;MTYEQIQQVDYYLADIQKLQHLQLSDEELFSKAKTLDAQIRSSVDRYNPKGISWNTAKISLYQSSYYDKGIVYDFLGIMFACLRAVWNAIPNREKILEVGEDVDIGNSLKDAVKSNKQDFIVNMVNKYRSEIVFGDEVFNVAKKLLSKIKVDEQQARLIYRNVLNELERYLNLLCEIKPNNEGGGMATGIQINNNLIGGNASANASASAQVNVDISVQIEQTIEKVKEACLSPEEEVAILAKLDELKGIAKEKNIRTRWDKVKGVFKWLAEQSLQAASWIVPLIAQLMQVT
;
A
#
# COMPACT_ATOMS: atom_id res chain seq x y z
N MET A 1 3.52 -15.07 -0.40
CA MET A 1 2.06 -14.95 -0.45
C MET A 1 1.64 -15.08 -1.90
N THR A 2 0.50 -15.67 -2.20
CA THR A 2 -0.08 -15.69 -3.56
C THR A 2 -0.75 -14.35 -3.86
N TYR A 3 -1.07 -14.09 -5.13
CA TYR A 3 -1.83 -12.91 -5.53
C TYR A 3 -3.15 -12.78 -4.75
N GLU A 4 -3.91 -13.87 -4.60
CA GLU A 4 -5.19 -13.85 -3.89
C GLU A 4 -5.02 -13.48 -2.42
N GLN A 5 -3.95 -13.96 -1.77
CA GLN A 5 -3.64 -13.58 -0.39
C GLN A 5 -3.26 -12.10 -0.28
N ILE A 6 -2.55 -11.55 -1.26
CA ILE A 6 -2.15 -10.14 -1.31
C ILE A 6 -3.41 -9.29 -1.53
N GLN A 7 -4.23 -9.61 -2.52
CA GLN A 7 -5.51 -8.95 -2.80
C GLN A 7 -6.43 -8.96 -1.58
N GLN A 8 -6.50 -10.09 -0.86
CA GLN A 8 -7.29 -10.21 0.36
C GLN A 8 -6.82 -9.26 1.48
N VAL A 9 -5.51 -9.05 1.62
CA VAL A 9 -4.96 -8.05 2.57
C VAL A 9 -5.38 -6.63 2.18
N ASP A 10 -5.35 -6.30 0.88
CA ASP A 10 -5.78 -4.99 0.39
C ASP A 10 -7.28 -4.75 0.65
N TYR A 11 -8.14 -5.75 0.39
CA TYR A 11 -9.56 -5.67 0.74
C TYR A 11 -9.80 -5.47 2.23
N TYR A 12 -9.07 -6.17 3.09
CA TYR A 12 -9.20 -5.97 4.54
C TYR A 12 -8.76 -4.58 4.99
N LEU A 13 -7.72 -3.98 4.37
CA LEU A 13 -7.34 -2.60 4.65
C LEU A 13 -8.48 -1.64 4.28
N ALA A 14 -9.10 -1.83 3.12
CA ALA A 14 -10.24 -1.04 2.68
C ALA A 14 -11.47 -1.22 3.60
N ASP A 15 -11.77 -2.44 4.03
CA ASP A 15 -12.88 -2.74 4.95
C ASP A 15 -12.69 -2.08 6.33
N ILE A 16 -11.47 -2.08 6.87
CA ILE A 16 -11.16 -1.39 8.12
C ILE A 16 -11.42 0.12 7.98
N GLN A 17 -10.92 0.73 6.90
CA GLN A 17 -11.16 2.16 6.62
C GLN A 17 -12.64 2.46 6.44
N LYS A 18 -13.37 1.59 5.74
CA LYS A 18 -14.82 1.73 5.57
C LYS A 18 -15.55 1.73 6.91
N LEU A 19 -15.20 0.83 7.84
CA LEU A 19 -15.77 0.80 9.18
C LEU A 19 -15.44 2.06 10.01
N GLN A 20 -14.29 2.71 9.76
CA GLN A 20 -13.94 3.97 10.41
C GLN A 20 -14.81 5.16 9.95
N HIS A 21 -15.41 5.08 8.76
CA HIS A 21 -16.17 6.18 8.16
C HIS A 21 -17.68 5.95 8.08
N LEU A 22 -18.14 4.70 8.16
CA LEU A 22 -19.57 4.39 8.14
C LEU A 22 -20.29 4.86 9.41
N GLN A 23 -21.46 5.44 9.21
CA GLN A 23 -22.39 5.77 10.30
C GLN A 23 -23.16 4.49 10.68
N LEU A 24 -22.58 3.71 11.59
CA LEU A 24 -23.18 2.50 12.15
C LEU A 24 -23.61 2.74 13.59
N SER A 25 -24.59 1.95 14.06
CA SER A 25 -24.85 1.84 15.50
C SER A 25 -23.64 1.22 16.22
N ASP A 26 -23.50 1.48 17.52
CA ASP A 26 -22.33 1.04 18.28
C ASP A 26 -22.22 -0.50 18.34
N GLU A 27 -23.37 -1.19 18.42
CA GLU A 27 -23.44 -2.65 18.37
C GLU A 27 -23.04 -3.21 17.00
N GLU A 28 -23.52 -2.61 15.91
CA GLU A 28 -23.16 -3.03 14.56
C GLU A 28 -21.68 -2.80 14.27
N LEU A 29 -21.14 -1.64 14.68
CA LEU A 29 -19.73 -1.33 14.53
C LEU A 29 -18.87 -2.34 15.30
N PHE A 30 -19.21 -2.60 16.57
CA PHE A 30 -18.52 -3.58 17.40
C PHE A 30 -18.53 -4.98 16.76
N SER A 31 -19.72 -5.46 16.37
CA SER A 31 -19.88 -6.80 15.81
C SER A 31 -19.12 -6.97 14.49
N LYS A 32 -19.21 -5.98 13.59
CA LYS A 32 -18.49 -6.00 12.30
C LYS A 32 -16.98 -5.91 12.50
N ALA A 33 -16.50 -5.01 13.35
CA ALA A 33 -15.06 -4.85 13.61
C ALA A 33 -14.45 -6.10 14.27
N LYS A 34 -15.14 -6.68 15.26
CA LYS A 34 -14.72 -7.93 15.91
C LYS A 34 -14.70 -9.11 14.94
N THR A 35 -15.71 -9.22 14.08
CA THR A 35 -15.77 -10.27 13.05
C THR A 35 -14.63 -10.12 12.04
N LEU A 36 -14.37 -8.88 11.60
CA LEU A 36 -13.28 -8.58 10.69
C LEU A 36 -11.91 -8.93 11.30
N ASP A 37 -11.67 -8.58 12.57
CA ASP A 37 -10.43 -8.98 13.26
C ASP A 37 -10.25 -10.50 13.31
N ALA A 38 -11.33 -11.24 13.62
CA ALA A 38 -11.28 -12.71 13.61
C ALA A 38 -10.97 -13.28 12.22
N GLN A 39 -11.57 -12.71 11.17
CA GLN A 39 -11.30 -13.10 9.78
C GLN A 39 -9.85 -12.85 9.38
N ILE A 40 -9.31 -11.66 9.68
CA ILE A 40 -7.92 -11.30 9.36
C ILE A 40 -6.96 -12.24 10.12
N ARG A 41 -7.17 -12.47 11.42
CA ARG A 41 -6.33 -13.41 12.21
C ARG A 41 -6.31 -14.83 11.65
N SER A 42 -7.42 -15.27 11.05
CA SER A 42 -7.55 -16.62 10.51
C SER A 42 -6.92 -16.79 9.12
N SER A 43 -6.70 -15.69 8.39
CA SER A 43 -6.37 -15.73 6.96
C SER A 43 -5.06 -15.03 6.59
N VAL A 44 -4.57 -14.11 7.42
CA VAL A 44 -3.36 -13.32 7.14
C VAL A 44 -2.22 -13.75 8.06
N ASP A 45 -1.26 -14.47 7.49
CA ASP A 45 -0.03 -14.81 8.18
C ASP A 45 0.70 -13.55 8.65
N ARG A 46 1.31 -13.61 9.84
CA ARG A 46 2.04 -12.51 10.51
C ARG A 46 1.19 -11.35 11.01
N TYR A 47 -0.13 -11.35 10.79
CA TYR A 47 -1.03 -10.41 11.47
C TYR A 47 -1.14 -10.77 12.96
N ASN A 48 -0.53 -9.95 13.83
CA ASN A 48 -0.46 -10.20 15.27
C ASN A 48 -0.62 -8.88 16.06
N PRO A 49 -1.79 -8.24 15.99
CA PRO A 49 -2.02 -6.98 16.68
C PRO A 49 -1.94 -7.18 18.20
N LYS A 50 -1.21 -6.29 18.87
CA LYS A 50 -1.12 -6.22 20.34
C LYS A 50 -2.06 -5.16 20.87
N GLY A 51 -2.67 -5.41 22.03
CA GLY A 51 -3.55 -4.43 22.70
C GLY A 51 -5.02 -4.48 22.30
N ILE A 52 -5.45 -5.43 21.47
CA ILE A 52 -6.87 -5.63 21.16
C ILE A 52 -7.48 -6.61 22.17
N SER A 53 -8.47 -6.15 22.92
CA SER A 53 -9.29 -6.98 23.81
C SER A 53 -10.75 -6.61 23.64
N TRP A 54 -11.45 -7.29 22.71
CA TRP A 54 -12.83 -6.93 22.34
C TRP A 54 -13.80 -6.86 23.53
N ASN A 55 -13.58 -7.64 24.59
CA ASN A 55 -14.47 -7.60 25.75
C ASN A 55 -14.38 -6.28 26.54
N THR A 56 -13.29 -5.50 26.42
CA THR A 56 -13.17 -4.20 27.10
C THR A 56 -14.01 -3.12 26.43
N ALA A 57 -14.40 -3.30 25.16
CA ALA A 57 -15.31 -2.39 24.47
C ALA A 57 -16.78 -2.66 24.80
N LYS A 58 -17.11 -3.74 25.52
CA LYS A 58 -18.47 -4.04 25.98
C LYS A 58 -18.62 -3.62 27.44
N ILE A 59 -19.54 -2.70 27.71
CA ILE A 59 -19.83 -2.23 29.06
C ILE A 59 -21.22 -2.73 29.48
N SER A 60 -21.25 -3.45 30.61
CA SER A 60 -22.48 -3.98 31.18
C SER A 60 -22.88 -3.15 32.40
N LEU A 61 -24.05 -2.52 32.36
CA LEU A 61 -24.64 -1.81 33.50
C LEU A 61 -26.03 -2.37 33.78
N TYR A 62 -26.19 -2.99 34.96
CA TYR A 62 -27.44 -3.61 35.43
C TYR A 62 -28.03 -4.60 34.40
N GLN A 63 -29.15 -4.23 33.75
CA GLN A 63 -29.88 -5.04 32.76
C GLN A 63 -29.60 -4.63 31.31
N SER A 64 -28.66 -3.70 31.08
CA SER A 64 -28.32 -3.19 29.75
C SER A 64 -26.84 -3.37 29.44
N SER A 65 -26.53 -3.57 28.16
CA SER A 65 -25.15 -3.52 27.66
C SER A 65 -25.05 -2.50 26.54
N TYR A 66 -23.98 -1.72 26.56
CA TYR A 66 -23.64 -0.81 25.48
C TYR A 66 -22.19 -1.04 25.05
N TYR A 67 -21.82 -0.50 23.90
CA TYR A 67 -20.51 -0.68 23.30
C TYR A 67 -19.79 0.67 23.25
N ASP A 68 -18.55 0.70 23.71
CA ASP A 68 -17.72 1.90 23.66
C ASP A 68 -17.15 2.08 22.26
N LYS A 69 -17.77 3.01 21.51
CA LYS A 69 -17.39 3.34 20.14
C LYS A 69 -15.95 3.84 20.03
N GLY A 70 -15.44 4.56 21.03
CA GLY A 70 -14.07 5.07 21.06
C GLY A 70 -13.07 3.93 21.09
N ILE A 71 -13.27 2.96 21.99
CA ILE A 71 -12.41 1.76 22.09
C ILE A 71 -12.46 0.94 20.79
N VAL A 72 -13.64 0.80 20.16
CA VAL A 72 -13.75 0.09 18.88
C VAL A 72 -12.95 0.78 17.77
N TYR A 73 -12.97 2.12 17.71
CA TYR A 73 -12.14 2.85 16.74
C TYR A 73 -10.65 2.74 17.03
N ASP A 74 -10.23 2.73 18.30
CA ASP A 74 -8.84 2.48 18.68
C ASP A 74 -8.40 1.08 18.21
N PHE A 75 -9.25 0.06 18.40
CA PHE A 75 -8.98 -1.28 17.89
C PHE A 75 -8.88 -1.32 16.37
N LEU A 76 -9.80 -0.67 15.63
CA LEU A 76 -9.71 -0.55 14.18
C LEU A 76 -8.39 0.12 13.74
N GLY A 77 -7.91 1.13 14.49
CA GLY A 77 -6.62 1.76 14.27
C GLY A 77 -5.44 0.78 14.44
N ILE A 78 -5.45 -0.04 15.50
CA ILE A 78 -4.44 -1.08 15.72
C ILE A 78 -4.48 -2.13 14.61
N MET A 79 -5.68 -2.58 14.22
CA MET A 79 -5.87 -3.54 13.13
C MET A 79 -5.27 -2.99 11.84
N PHE A 80 -5.59 -1.74 11.48
CA PHE A 80 -5.09 -1.07 10.29
C PHE A 80 -3.57 -0.99 10.29
N ALA A 81 -2.96 -0.52 11.38
CA ALA A 81 -1.51 -0.37 11.49
C ALA A 81 -0.79 -1.72 11.37
N CYS A 82 -1.29 -2.75 12.03
CA CYS A 82 -0.69 -4.09 11.98
C CYS A 82 -0.81 -4.71 10.58
N LEU A 83 -2.00 -4.62 9.96
CA LEU A 83 -2.23 -5.14 8.62
C LEU A 83 -1.44 -4.37 7.57
N ARG A 84 -1.30 -3.04 7.73
CA ARG A 84 -0.48 -2.21 6.84
C ARG A 84 1.00 -2.56 6.94
N ALA A 85 1.48 -2.98 8.11
CA ALA A 85 2.85 -3.48 8.25
C ALA A 85 3.05 -4.80 7.48
N VAL A 86 2.07 -5.71 7.51
CA VAL A 86 2.08 -6.93 6.66
C VAL A 86 2.08 -6.54 5.18
N TRP A 87 1.21 -5.62 4.78
CA TRP A 87 1.12 -5.11 3.41
C TRP A 87 2.43 -4.53 2.89
N ASN A 88 3.07 -3.65 3.69
CA ASN A 88 4.30 -2.97 3.31
C ASN A 88 5.50 -3.93 3.21
N ALA A 89 5.45 -5.09 3.89
CA ALA A 89 6.49 -6.10 3.82
C ALA A 89 6.45 -6.92 2.52
N ILE A 90 5.41 -6.76 1.68
CA ILE A 90 5.26 -7.46 0.41
C ILE A 90 5.99 -6.67 -0.69
N PRO A 91 7.03 -7.23 -1.33
CA PRO A 91 7.70 -6.60 -2.47
C PRO A 91 6.73 -6.46 -3.64
N ASN A 92 6.88 -5.40 -4.43
CA ASN A 92 6.11 -5.17 -5.66
C ASN A 92 4.58 -5.21 -5.49
N ARG A 93 4.04 -5.05 -4.26
CA ARG A 93 2.61 -5.23 -3.94
C ARG A 93 1.65 -4.48 -4.89
N GLU A 94 1.99 -3.24 -5.24
CA GLU A 94 1.17 -2.41 -6.14
C GLU A 94 1.18 -2.99 -7.57
N LYS A 95 2.34 -3.46 -8.03
CA LYS A 95 2.48 -4.09 -9.34
C LYS A 95 1.81 -5.46 -9.39
N ILE A 96 1.87 -6.22 -8.29
CA ILE A 96 1.17 -7.51 -8.15
C ILE A 96 -0.34 -7.30 -8.27
N LEU A 97 -0.90 -6.30 -7.61
CA LEU A 97 -2.32 -5.96 -7.75
C LEU A 97 -2.66 -5.55 -9.18
N GLU A 98 -1.87 -4.65 -9.78
CA GLU A 98 -2.10 -4.19 -11.15
C GLU A 98 -2.12 -5.34 -12.17
N VAL A 99 -1.12 -6.21 -12.13
CA VAL A 99 -1.02 -7.37 -13.05
C VAL A 99 -2.11 -8.39 -12.74
N GLY A 100 -2.40 -8.61 -11.45
CA GLY A 100 -3.44 -9.54 -11.02
C GLY A 100 -4.85 -9.13 -11.47
N GLU A 101 -5.19 -7.84 -11.39
CA GLU A 101 -6.46 -7.33 -11.92
C GLU A 101 -6.58 -7.55 -13.43
N ASP A 102 -5.50 -7.31 -14.17
CA ASP A 102 -5.46 -7.56 -15.62
C ASP A 102 -5.61 -9.07 -15.94
N VAL A 103 -5.03 -9.95 -15.11
CA VAL A 103 -5.21 -11.41 -15.21
C VAL A 103 -6.65 -11.82 -14.90
N ASP A 104 -7.29 -11.22 -13.89
CA ASP A 104 -8.70 -11.48 -13.54
C ASP A 104 -9.63 -11.05 -14.67
N ILE A 105 -9.40 -9.85 -15.23
CA ILE A 105 -10.09 -9.36 -16.44
C ILE A 105 -9.89 -10.37 -17.58
N GLY A 106 -8.63 -10.75 -17.84
CA GLY A 106 -8.30 -11.75 -18.84
C GLY A 106 -9.09 -13.04 -18.65
N ASN A 107 -9.10 -13.59 -17.45
CA ASN A 107 -9.81 -14.82 -17.10
C ASN A 107 -11.34 -14.70 -17.27
N SER A 108 -11.93 -13.55 -16.95
CA SER A 108 -13.36 -13.30 -17.15
C SER A 108 -13.77 -13.27 -18.63
N LEU A 109 -12.83 -12.98 -19.53
CA LEU A 109 -13.07 -12.90 -20.97
C LEU A 109 -13.01 -14.25 -21.70
N LYS A 110 -12.78 -15.38 -21.03
CA LYS A 110 -12.63 -16.71 -21.68
C LYS A 110 -13.82 -17.05 -22.60
N ASP A 111 -15.04 -16.73 -22.18
CA ASP A 111 -16.27 -16.96 -22.93
C ASP A 111 -16.80 -15.71 -23.65
N ALA A 112 -16.07 -14.59 -23.57
CA ALA A 112 -16.48 -13.34 -24.19
C ALA A 112 -16.36 -13.36 -25.72
N VAL A 113 -17.06 -12.39 -26.34
CA VAL A 113 -17.05 -12.12 -27.78
C VAL A 113 -15.63 -11.83 -28.27
N LYS A 114 -15.34 -12.22 -29.52
CA LYS A 114 -14.04 -12.08 -30.17
C LYS A 114 -13.42 -10.69 -30.05
N SER A 115 -14.20 -9.62 -30.18
CA SER A 115 -13.73 -8.23 -30.08
C SER A 115 -13.04 -7.95 -28.74
N ASN A 116 -13.64 -8.38 -27.64
CA ASN A 116 -13.11 -8.11 -26.29
C ASN A 116 -11.75 -8.79 -26.08
N LYS A 117 -11.56 -9.98 -26.64
CA LYS A 117 -10.27 -10.70 -26.62
C LYS A 117 -9.20 -9.99 -27.46
N GLN A 118 -9.59 -9.42 -28.59
CA GLN A 118 -8.68 -8.66 -29.45
C GLN A 118 -8.23 -7.36 -28.79
N ASP A 119 -9.16 -6.64 -28.17
CA ASP A 119 -8.85 -5.43 -27.40
C ASP A 119 -7.94 -5.74 -26.21
N PHE A 120 -8.22 -6.85 -25.51
CA PHE A 120 -7.35 -7.34 -24.43
C PHE A 120 -5.92 -7.60 -24.90
N ILE A 121 -5.72 -8.30 -26.02
CA ILE A 121 -4.39 -8.53 -26.60
C ILE A 121 -3.65 -7.21 -26.81
N VAL A 122 -4.29 -6.23 -27.47
CA VAL A 122 -3.66 -4.95 -27.80
C VAL A 122 -3.29 -4.18 -26.53
N ASN A 123 -4.20 -4.12 -25.56
CA ASN A 123 -3.98 -3.38 -24.32
C ASN A 123 -2.84 -3.97 -23.50
N MET A 124 -2.85 -5.30 -23.29
CA MET A 124 -1.86 -5.97 -22.44
C MET A 124 -0.47 -5.96 -23.06
N VAL A 125 -0.36 -6.22 -24.36
CA VAL A 125 0.94 -6.18 -25.05
C VAL A 125 1.53 -4.78 -24.99
N ASN A 126 0.73 -3.72 -25.18
CA ASN A 126 1.23 -2.36 -25.09
C ASN A 126 1.62 -1.95 -23.66
N LYS A 127 0.82 -2.33 -22.66
CA LYS A 127 1.05 -2.01 -21.25
C LYS A 127 2.32 -2.68 -20.71
N TYR A 128 2.56 -3.94 -21.06
CA TYR A 128 3.61 -4.76 -20.47
C TYR A 128 4.83 -5.02 -21.37
N ARG A 129 4.91 -4.44 -22.57
CA ARG A 129 6.03 -4.70 -23.52
C ARG A 129 7.45 -4.47 -22.98
N SER A 130 7.62 -3.61 -21.96
CA SER A 130 8.92 -3.33 -21.35
C SER A 130 9.27 -4.28 -20.21
N GLU A 131 8.29 -5.03 -19.72
CA GLU A 131 8.39 -5.87 -18.52
C GLU A 131 8.27 -7.37 -18.87
N ILE A 132 7.48 -7.70 -19.89
CA ILE A 132 7.23 -9.06 -20.36
C ILE A 132 7.80 -9.22 -21.77
N VAL A 133 8.60 -10.27 -21.96
CA VAL A 133 9.10 -10.67 -23.27
C VAL A 133 8.04 -11.51 -23.99
N PHE A 134 7.21 -10.86 -24.78
CA PHE A 134 6.26 -11.55 -25.66
C PHE A 134 6.96 -12.09 -26.92
N GLY A 135 6.46 -13.21 -27.46
CA GLY A 135 6.96 -13.76 -28.72
C GLY A 135 6.59 -12.89 -29.93
N ASP A 136 7.39 -12.96 -31.01
CA ASP A 136 7.21 -12.15 -32.23
C ASP A 136 5.81 -12.28 -32.84
N GLU A 137 5.21 -13.47 -32.78
CA GLU A 137 3.85 -13.71 -33.26
C GLU A 137 2.80 -12.87 -32.50
N VAL A 138 2.98 -12.69 -31.19
CA VAL A 138 2.09 -11.88 -30.34
C VAL A 138 2.18 -10.40 -30.76
N PHE A 139 3.40 -9.88 -30.94
CA PHE A 139 3.60 -8.50 -31.41
C PHE A 139 3.02 -8.28 -32.81
N ASN A 140 3.23 -9.23 -33.72
CA ASN A 140 2.70 -9.16 -35.08
C ASN A 140 1.17 -9.13 -35.10
N VAL A 141 0.51 -9.95 -34.27
CA VAL A 141 -0.95 -9.94 -34.15
C VAL A 141 -1.45 -8.66 -33.47
N ALA A 142 -0.82 -8.21 -32.37
CA ALA A 142 -1.18 -6.96 -31.71
C ALA A 142 -1.10 -5.76 -32.68
N LYS A 143 -0.03 -5.68 -33.50
CA LYS A 143 0.13 -4.64 -34.52
C LYS A 143 -0.94 -4.69 -35.60
N LYS A 144 -1.33 -5.88 -36.06
CA LYS A 144 -2.43 -6.08 -37.01
C LYS A 144 -3.75 -5.59 -36.42
N LEU A 145 -4.07 -5.99 -35.19
CA LEU A 145 -5.30 -5.58 -34.49
C LEU A 145 -5.35 -4.06 -34.27
N LEU A 146 -4.24 -3.46 -33.83
CA LEU A 146 -4.12 -2.00 -33.68
C LEU A 146 -4.37 -1.26 -35.01
N SER A 147 -3.90 -1.84 -36.13
CA SER A 147 -4.11 -1.31 -37.48
C SER A 147 -5.49 -1.67 -38.07
N LYS A 148 -6.40 -2.25 -37.27
CA LYS A 148 -7.74 -2.74 -37.67
C LYS A 148 -7.72 -3.77 -38.80
N ILE A 149 -6.62 -4.51 -38.94
CA ILE A 149 -6.49 -5.60 -39.90
C ILE A 149 -7.20 -6.83 -39.34
N LYS A 150 -8.01 -7.49 -40.16
CA LYS A 150 -8.74 -8.70 -39.77
C LYS A 150 -7.75 -9.82 -39.43
N VAL A 151 -7.87 -10.35 -38.21
CA VAL A 151 -7.12 -11.51 -37.74
C VAL A 151 -8.06 -12.72 -37.67
N ASP A 152 -7.53 -13.87 -38.09
CA ASP A 152 -8.22 -15.16 -37.97
C ASP A 152 -8.65 -15.41 -36.52
N GLU A 153 -9.81 -16.03 -36.33
CA GLU A 153 -10.37 -16.23 -34.99
C GLU A 153 -9.59 -17.25 -34.16
N GLN A 154 -9.14 -18.34 -34.78
CA GLN A 154 -8.33 -19.34 -34.07
C GLN A 154 -6.97 -18.75 -33.70
N GLN A 155 -6.36 -18.00 -34.61
CA GLN A 155 -5.12 -17.26 -34.33
C GLN A 155 -5.31 -16.27 -33.18
N ALA A 156 -6.37 -15.44 -33.21
CA ALA A 156 -6.64 -14.49 -32.14
C ALA A 156 -6.86 -15.18 -30.79
N ARG A 157 -7.56 -16.32 -30.76
CA ARG A 157 -7.80 -17.10 -29.54
C ARG A 157 -6.49 -17.67 -28.96
N LEU A 158 -5.61 -18.19 -29.81
CA LEU A 158 -4.30 -18.71 -29.39
C LEU A 158 -3.42 -17.59 -28.84
N ILE A 159 -3.34 -16.44 -29.52
CA ILE A 159 -2.55 -15.30 -29.07
C ILE A 159 -3.10 -14.73 -27.76
N TYR A 160 -4.41 -14.59 -27.61
CA TYR A 160 -5.04 -14.18 -26.36
C TYR A 160 -4.63 -15.10 -25.20
N ARG A 161 -4.67 -16.43 -25.40
CA ARG A 161 -4.23 -17.39 -24.38
C ARG A 161 -2.76 -17.25 -24.05
N ASN A 162 -1.90 -17.04 -25.06
CA ASN A 162 -0.47 -16.84 -24.84
C ASN A 162 -0.19 -15.56 -24.04
N VAL A 163 -0.88 -14.46 -24.35
CA VAL A 163 -0.77 -13.21 -23.59
C VAL A 163 -1.19 -13.41 -22.14
N LEU A 164 -2.33 -14.07 -21.91
CA LEU A 164 -2.81 -14.36 -20.55
C LEU A 164 -1.81 -15.24 -19.77
N ASN A 165 -1.28 -16.28 -20.40
CA ASN A 165 -0.28 -17.15 -19.76
C ASN A 165 1.01 -16.39 -19.41
N GLU A 166 1.48 -15.46 -20.25
CA GLU A 166 2.67 -14.66 -19.94
C GLU A 166 2.40 -13.67 -18.80
N LEU A 167 1.19 -13.09 -18.71
CA LEU A 167 0.78 -12.28 -17.56
C LEU A 167 0.74 -13.10 -16.27
N GLU A 168 0.15 -14.29 -16.30
CA GLU A 168 0.12 -15.21 -15.15
C GLU A 168 1.55 -15.61 -14.72
N ARG A 169 2.44 -15.87 -15.68
CA ARG A 169 3.85 -16.16 -15.39
C ARG A 169 4.56 -14.98 -14.75
N TYR A 170 4.33 -13.78 -15.26
CA TYR A 170 4.90 -12.55 -14.72
C TYR A 170 4.37 -12.25 -13.31
N LEU A 171 3.07 -12.42 -13.08
CA LEU A 171 2.45 -12.29 -11.76
C LEU A 171 3.08 -13.24 -10.74
N ASN A 172 3.27 -14.51 -11.13
CA ASN A 172 3.92 -15.50 -10.28
C ASN A 172 5.36 -15.10 -9.96
N LEU A 173 6.13 -14.62 -10.95
CA LEU A 173 7.48 -14.11 -10.73
C LEU A 173 7.48 -12.96 -9.71
N LEU A 174 6.56 -12.00 -9.84
CA LEU A 174 6.45 -10.89 -8.90
C LEU A 174 6.14 -11.36 -7.46
N CYS A 175 5.32 -12.40 -7.31
CA CYS A 175 4.97 -12.98 -6.01
C CYS A 175 6.11 -13.82 -5.39
N GLU A 176 6.99 -14.40 -6.22
CA GLU A 176 8.16 -15.17 -5.79
C GLU A 176 9.33 -14.31 -5.33
N ILE A 177 9.38 -13.04 -5.76
CA ILE A 177 10.40 -12.08 -5.32
C ILE A 177 10.27 -11.92 -3.80
N LYS A 178 11.21 -12.53 -3.10
CA LYS A 178 11.42 -12.29 -1.68
C LYS A 178 12.15 -10.96 -1.52
N PRO A 179 11.97 -10.25 -0.40
CA PRO A 179 12.86 -9.15 -0.08
C PRO A 179 14.31 -9.67 -0.15
N ASN A 180 15.15 -9.03 -0.96
CA ASN A 180 16.56 -9.35 -1.03
C ASN A 180 17.12 -9.27 0.40
N ASN A 181 17.54 -10.41 0.94
CA ASN A 181 18.38 -10.46 2.14
C ASN A 181 19.83 -10.04 1.80
N GLU A 182 19.98 -8.98 0.99
CA GLU A 182 21.23 -8.23 0.85
C GLU A 182 21.22 -6.95 1.74
N GLY A 183 20.32 -6.92 2.72
CA GLY A 183 20.62 -6.33 4.01
C GLY A 183 21.20 -7.42 4.89
N GLY A 184 22.52 -7.63 4.79
CA GLY A 184 23.25 -8.36 5.81
C GLY A 184 22.81 -7.87 7.18
N GLY A 185 22.59 -8.80 8.11
CA GLY A 185 22.27 -8.43 9.48
C GLY A 185 23.31 -7.43 9.96
N MET A 186 22.91 -6.19 10.17
CA MET A 186 23.43 -5.45 11.32
C MET A 186 22.73 -6.03 12.54
N ALA A 187 23.15 -7.24 12.89
CA ALA A 187 23.49 -7.42 14.29
C ALA A 187 24.58 -6.38 14.57
N THR A 188 24.21 -5.22 15.10
CA THR A 188 25.09 -4.53 16.05
C THR A 188 25.08 -5.33 17.36
N GLY A 189 25.42 -6.61 17.26
CA GLY A 189 26.06 -7.31 18.35
C GLY A 189 27.44 -6.69 18.46
N ILE A 190 27.54 -5.56 19.17
CA ILE A 190 28.81 -5.19 19.77
C ILE A 190 29.16 -6.38 20.66
N GLN A 191 30.13 -7.18 20.22
CA GLN A 191 30.79 -8.13 21.11
C GLN A 191 31.56 -7.31 22.14
N ILE A 192 30.91 -7.01 23.26
CA ILE A 192 31.58 -6.46 24.43
C ILE A 192 32.35 -7.62 25.06
N ASN A 193 33.65 -7.68 24.80
CA ASN A 193 34.57 -8.48 25.60
C ASN A 193 34.66 -7.84 26.99
N ASN A 194 33.78 -8.25 27.89
CA ASN A 194 33.75 -7.74 29.26
C ASN A 194 34.73 -8.54 30.10
N ASN A 195 36.01 -8.20 30.00
CA ASN A 195 36.99 -8.56 31.02
C ASN A 195 37.35 -7.29 31.79
N LEU A 196 36.58 -6.99 32.84
CA LEU A 196 37.04 -6.19 33.96
C LEU A 196 36.28 -6.58 35.23
N ILE A 197 37.09 -7.09 36.14
CA ILE A 197 36.79 -7.51 37.50
C ILE A 197 36.24 -6.34 38.31
N GLY A 198 35.18 -6.59 39.06
CA GLY A 198 34.99 -5.99 40.39
C GLY A 198 33.80 -5.04 40.57
N GLY A 199 32.81 -5.51 41.33
CA GLY A 199 32.22 -4.71 42.41
C GLY A 199 30.88 -4.02 42.17
N ASN A 200 29.81 -4.75 42.54
CA ASN A 200 28.56 -4.31 43.19
C ASN A 200 27.71 -3.11 42.68
N ALA A 201 26.41 -3.43 42.61
CA ALA A 201 25.21 -2.61 42.86
C ALA A 201 24.50 -1.93 41.66
N SER A 202 23.50 -2.66 41.14
CA SER A 202 22.11 -2.23 40.88
C SER A 202 21.81 -0.73 40.65
N ALA A 203 21.44 -0.36 39.42
CA ALA A 203 20.27 0.47 39.13
C ALA A 203 20.02 0.60 37.61
N ASN A 204 18.77 0.28 37.20
CA ASN A 204 18.19 0.53 35.89
C ASN A 204 18.21 2.02 35.51
N ALA A 205 18.71 2.35 34.32
CA ALA A 205 18.31 3.55 33.57
C ALA A 205 18.60 3.35 32.07
N SER A 206 17.59 2.91 31.32
CA SER A 206 17.61 2.94 29.85
C SER A 206 17.22 4.34 29.37
N ALA A 207 18.19 5.13 28.93
CA ALA A 207 17.95 6.37 28.20
C ALA A 207 17.87 6.08 26.70
N SER A 208 16.67 6.21 26.11
CA SER A 208 16.45 6.17 24.67
C SER A 208 16.77 7.55 24.06
N ALA A 209 17.87 7.67 23.33
CA ALA A 209 18.16 8.85 22.53
C ALA A 209 17.48 8.73 21.15
N GLN A 210 16.43 9.52 20.93
CA GLN A 210 15.68 9.63 19.67
C GLN A 210 16.37 10.68 18.78
N VAL A 211 16.89 10.27 17.62
CA VAL A 211 17.43 11.19 16.61
C VAL A 211 16.26 11.83 15.87
N ASN A 212 15.98 13.10 16.20
CA ASN A 212 14.94 13.91 15.58
C ASN A 212 15.48 14.55 14.29
N VAL A 213 15.21 13.96 13.12
CA VAL A 213 15.59 14.55 11.82
C VAL A 213 14.52 15.59 11.42
N ASP A 214 14.92 16.84 11.26
CA ASP A 214 14.04 17.97 10.95
C ASP A 214 13.37 17.79 9.57
N ILE A 215 12.04 17.70 9.57
CA ILE A 215 11.24 17.52 8.35
C ILE A 215 11.42 18.64 7.33
N SER A 216 11.82 19.83 7.78
CA SER A 216 12.10 20.97 6.90
C SER A 216 13.23 20.66 5.92
N VAL A 217 14.24 19.89 6.37
CA VAL A 217 15.38 19.45 5.55
C VAL A 217 14.94 18.43 4.51
N GLN A 218 14.00 17.54 4.85
CA GLN A 218 13.50 16.51 3.92
C GLN A 218 12.61 17.12 2.82
N ILE A 219 11.83 18.15 3.14
CA ILE A 219 11.04 18.88 2.14
C ILE A 219 11.97 19.59 1.14
N GLU A 220 13.04 20.24 1.61
CA GLU A 220 14.03 20.89 0.73
C GLU A 220 14.77 19.90 -0.17
N GLN A 221 15.17 18.74 0.36
CA GLN A 221 15.77 17.68 -0.45
C GLN A 221 14.80 17.10 -1.49
N THR A 222 13.50 17.08 -1.19
CA THR A 222 12.48 16.60 -2.14
C THR A 222 12.22 17.62 -3.24
N ILE A 223 12.26 18.93 -2.92
CA ILE A 223 12.19 20.01 -3.92
C ILE A 223 13.32 19.87 -4.94
N GLU A 224 14.55 19.61 -4.49
CA GLU A 224 15.69 19.46 -5.39
C GLU A 224 15.54 18.23 -6.30
N LYS A 225 15.09 17.10 -5.75
CA LYS A 225 14.82 15.88 -6.52
C LYS A 225 13.69 16.03 -7.55
N VAL A 226 12.69 16.86 -7.27
CA VAL A 226 11.59 17.14 -8.22
C VAL A 226 12.08 17.97 -9.39
N LYS A 227 12.96 18.96 -9.16
CA LYS A 227 13.59 19.75 -10.24
C LYS A 227 14.52 18.92 -11.12
N GLU A 228 15.15 17.90 -10.54
CA GLU A 228 16.00 16.94 -11.27
C GLU A 228 15.19 15.84 -11.97
N ALA A 229 13.93 15.64 -11.60
CA ALA A 229 13.04 14.69 -12.24
C ALA A 229 12.57 15.25 -13.58
N CYS A 230 12.68 14.46 -14.66
CA CYS A 230 12.19 14.84 -16.00
C CYS A 230 10.65 14.81 -16.09
N LEU A 231 9.98 15.62 -15.28
CA LEU A 231 8.53 15.80 -15.25
C LEU A 231 8.08 16.75 -16.36
N SER A 232 6.79 16.75 -16.66
CA SER A 232 6.23 17.80 -17.51
C SER A 232 6.30 19.16 -16.77
N PRO A 233 6.52 20.29 -17.48
CA PRO A 233 6.63 21.60 -16.83
C PRO A 233 5.40 21.98 -15.98
N GLU A 234 4.23 21.50 -16.36
CA GLU A 234 2.96 21.74 -15.65
C GLU A 234 2.88 20.94 -14.34
N GLU A 235 3.32 19.68 -14.35
CA GLU A 235 3.36 18.82 -13.15
C GLU A 235 4.47 19.24 -12.19
N GLU A 236 5.65 19.63 -12.70
CA GLU A 236 6.75 20.11 -11.88
C GLU A 236 6.34 21.34 -11.07
N VAL A 237 5.76 22.35 -11.73
CA VAL A 237 5.27 23.58 -11.08
C VAL A 237 4.22 23.27 -10.02
N ALA A 238 3.28 22.36 -10.32
CA ALA A 238 2.20 22.01 -9.42
C ALA A 238 2.70 21.24 -8.18
N ILE A 239 3.65 20.32 -8.34
CA ILE A 239 4.27 19.57 -7.24
C ILE A 239 5.13 20.50 -6.37
N LEU A 240 5.95 21.37 -6.98
CA LEU A 240 6.78 22.33 -6.25
C LEU A 240 5.93 23.30 -5.40
N ALA A 241 4.81 23.78 -5.93
CA ALA A 241 3.88 24.62 -5.18
C ALA A 241 3.31 23.89 -3.94
N LYS A 242 3.04 22.59 -4.05
CA LYS A 242 2.54 21.79 -2.93
C LYS A 242 3.60 21.39 -1.92
N LEU A 243 4.85 21.22 -2.35
CA LEU A 243 5.98 21.05 -1.44
C LEU A 243 6.24 22.31 -0.62
N ASP A 244 6.09 23.50 -1.22
CA ASP A 244 6.20 24.77 -0.48
C ASP A 244 5.02 24.99 0.48
N GLU A 245 3.81 24.58 0.08
CA GLU A 245 2.65 24.54 0.98
C GLU A 245 2.92 23.62 2.19
N LEU A 246 3.46 22.41 1.97
CA LEU A 246 3.85 21.50 3.05
C LEU A 246 4.94 22.10 3.96
N LYS A 247 5.88 22.88 3.41
CA LYS A 247 6.88 23.61 4.19
C LYS A 247 6.23 24.63 5.13
N GLY A 248 5.18 25.31 4.67
CA GLY A 248 4.36 26.19 5.49
C GLY A 248 3.59 25.44 6.59
N ILE A 249 3.02 24.27 6.25
CA ILE A 249 2.28 23.42 7.18
C ILE A 249 3.21 22.81 8.26
N ALA A 250 4.46 22.48 7.92
CA ALA A 250 5.45 21.94 8.86
C ALA A 250 5.74 22.88 10.04
N LYS A 251 5.61 24.19 9.82
CA LYS A 251 5.81 25.23 10.85
C LYS A 251 4.60 25.41 11.77
N GLU A 252 3.45 24.81 11.44
CA GLU A 252 2.23 24.89 12.24
C GLU A 252 2.38 24.08 13.52
N LYS A 253 2.32 24.73 14.68
CA LYS A 253 2.49 24.06 15.98
C LYS A 253 1.22 23.35 16.43
N ASN A 254 0.06 23.78 15.95
CA ASN A 254 -1.21 23.16 16.31
C ASN A 254 -1.51 21.94 15.40
N ILE A 255 -1.51 20.75 16.00
CA ILE A 255 -1.73 19.48 15.28
C ILE A 255 -3.10 19.40 14.57
N ARG A 256 -4.15 20.01 15.13
CA ARG A 256 -5.50 20.01 14.54
C ARG A 256 -5.53 20.91 13.30
N THR A 257 -4.95 22.11 13.41
CA THR A 257 -4.81 23.03 12.29
C THR A 257 -3.88 22.47 11.20
N ARG A 258 -2.83 21.75 11.60
CA ARG A 258 -1.94 21.02 10.69
C ARG A 258 -2.71 19.95 9.91
N TRP A 259 -3.51 19.13 10.59
CA TRP A 259 -4.39 18.14 9.96
C TRP A 259 -5.37 18.77 8.97
N ASP A 260 -6.01 19.87 9.33
CA ASP A 260 -6.99 20.52 8.46
C ASP A 260 -6.34 21.11 7.19
N LYS A 261 -5.11 21.63 7.29
CA LYS A 261 -4.33 22.07 6.12
C LYS A 261 -3.88 20.89 5.24
N VAL A 262 -3.43 19.78 5.85
CA VAL A 262 -3.03 18.55 5.15
C VAL A 262 -4.20 17.93 4.36
N LYS A 263 -5.43 18.00 4.87
CA LYS A 263 -6.63 17.55 4.11
C LYS A 263 -6.79 18.28 2.77
N GLY A 264 -6.45 19.56 2.72
CA GLY A 264 -6.44 20.34 1.48
C GLY A 264 -5.44 19.79 0.45
N VAL A 265 -4.28 19.35 0.92
CA VAL A 265 -3.25 18.71 0.08
C VAL A 265 -3.71 17.33 -0.41
N PHE A 266 -4.35 16.52 0.43
CA PHE A 266 -4.94 15.23 0.00
C PHE A 266 -6.07 15.39 -1.01
N LYS A 267 -6.93 16.40 -0.84
CA LYS A 267 -7.99 16.68 -1.81
C LYS A 267 -7.42 17.06 -3.17
N TRP A 268 -6.36 17.86 -3.19
CA TRP A 268 -5.63 18.18 -4.41
C TRP A 268 -4.97 16.94 -5.03
N LEU A 269 -4.35 16.07 -4.22
CA LEU A 269 -3.76 14.82 -4.71
C LEU A 269 -4.78 13.90 -5.38
N ALA A 270 -6.03 13.89 -4.91
CA ALA A 270 -7.11 13.12 -5.53
C ALA A 270 -7.50 13.61 -6.93
N GLU A 271 -7.10 14.84 -7.29
CA GLU A 271 -7.38 15.49 -8.57
C GLU A 271 -6.17 15.46 -9.53
N GLN A 272 -5.03 14.87 -9.13
CA GLN A 272 -3.77 14.89 -9.89
C GLN A 272 -3.23 13.50 -10.24
N SER A 273 -2.18 13.46 -11.09
CA SER A 273 -1.53 12.22 -11.54
C SER A 273 -0.86 11.46 -10.38
N LEU A 274 -0.78 10.12 -10.52
CA LEU A 274 -0.17 9.21 -9.54
C LEU A 274 1.28 9.59 -9.19
N GLN A 275 1.97 10.28 -10.11
CA GLN A 275 3.34 10.73 -9.94
C GLN A 275 3.48 11.90 -8.96
N ALA A 276 2.49 12.78 -8.82
CA ALA A 276 2.49 13.83 -7.79
C ALA A 276 2.35 13.25 -6.36
N ALA A 277 1.61 12.14 -6.23
CA ALA A 277 1.39 11.48 -4.96
C ALA A 277 2.66 10.83 -4.39
N SER A 278 3.54 10.30 -5.25
CA SER A 278 4.77 9.63 -4.80
C SER A 278 5.75 10.58 -4.10
N TRP A 279 5.74 11.87 -4.46
CA TRP A 279 6.59 12.89 -3.84
C TRP A 279 6.00 13.47 -2.55
N ILE A 280 4.69 13.67 -2.50
CA ILE A 280 4.01 14.46 -1.46
C ILE A 280 3.53 13.60 -0.30
N VAL A 281 3.05 12.38 -0.55
CA VAL A 281 2.47 11.50 0.49
C VAL A 281 3.48 11.07 1.56
N PRO A 282 4.74 10.71 1.24
CA PRO A 282 5.73 10.35 2.25
C PRO A 282 6.04 11.50 3.23
N LEU A 283 6.09 12.73 2.71
CA LEU A 283 6.34 13.93 3.51
C LEU A 283 5.17 14.24 4.44
N ILE A 284 3.93 14.08 3.96
CA ILE A 284 2.74 14.21 4.82
C ILE A 284 2.80 13.20 5.97
N ALA A 285 3.13 11.94 5.69
CA ALA A 285 3.19 10.90 6.71
C ALA A 285 4.20 11.24 7.83
N GLN A 286 5.37 11.77 7.47
CA GLN A 286 6.35 12.23 8.43
C GLN A 286 5.90 13.50 9.18
N LEU A 287 5.21 14.42 8.50
CA LEU A 287 4.73 15.68 9.07
C LEU A 287 3.69 15.48 10.17
N MET A 288 2.99 14.34 10.10
CA MET A 288 2.03 13.90 11.12
C MET A 288 2.65 13.00 12.20
N GLN A 289 3.91 12.55 12.03
CA GLN A 289 4.65 11.79 13.04
C GLN A 289 5.42 12.68 14.03
N VAL A 290 5.61 13.98 13.73
CA VAL A 290 6.22 14.94 14.66
C VAL A 290 5.20 15.34 15.74
N THR A 291 5.11 14.52 16.79
CA THR A 291 4.54 14.82 18.12
C THR A 291 5.51 14.37 19.20
#